data_AF-A0A1X7A7G5-F1
#
_entry.id   AF-A0A1X7A7G5-F1
#
_cell.length_a   1.000
_cell.length_b   1.000
_cell.length_c   1.000
_cell.angle_alpha   90.00
_cell.angle_beta   90.00
_cell.angle_gamma   90.00
#
_symmetry.space_group_name_H-M   'P 1'
#
loop_
_entity.id
_entity.type
_entity.pdbx_description
1 polymer ?
#
loop_
_entity_poly.entity_id
_entity_poly.type
_entity_poly.pdbx_seq_one_letter_code
_entity_poly.pdbx_strand_id
1 'polypeptide(L)' 'MIKFLKNFRKDEAGAVTVDWVVLTAAVVGLAIAAYSTIQSNATDLVGRAGTGMLTGSGVSYD' A
#
# COMPACT_ATOMS: atom_id res chain seq x y z
N MET A 1 2.79 30.22 15.79
CA MET A 1 2.80 28.76 15.52
C MET A 1 3.66 27.96 16.49
N ILE A 2 4.89 28.37 16.79
CA ILE A 2 5.86 27.59 17.58
C ILE A 2 5.44 27.27 19.04
N LYS A 3 4.50 28.05 19.62
CA LYS A 3 3.93 27.79 20.95
C LYS A 3 3.02 26.56 20.98
N PHE A 4 2.31 26.26 19.88
CA PHE A 4 1.40 25.11 19.79
C PHE A 4 2.18 23.77 19.81
N LEU A 5 3.30 23.70 19.06
CA LEU A 5 4.22 22.56 19.09
C LEU A 5 4.90 22.36 20.46
N LYS A 6 5.17 23.44 21.20
CA LYS A 6 5.82 23.35 22.52
C LYS A 6 4.88 22.84 23.61
N ASN A 7 3.58 23.17 23.55
CA ASN A 7 2.58 22.66 24.48
C ASN A 7 2.16 21.21 24.15
N PHE A 8 2.11 20.83 22.87
CA PHE A 8 1.82 19.44 22.46
C PHE A 8 2.81 18.41 23.02
N ARG A 9 4.09 18.79 23.18
CA ARG A 9 5.11 17.92 23.76
C ARG A 9 5.08 17.88 25.30
N LYS A 10 4.31 18.76 25.94
CA LYS A 10 4.27 18.92 27.40
C LYS A 10 3.01 18.31 28.05
N ASP A 11 1.99 18.00 27.26
CA ASP A 11 0.76 17.32 27.70
C ASP A 11 0.81 15.82 27.36
N GLU A 12 1.16 14.97 28.34
CA GLU A 12 1.26 13.51 28.17
C GLU A 12 -0.06 12.86 27.72
N ALA A 13 -1.20 13.42 28.13
CA ALA A 13 -2.52 12.95 27.71
C ALA A 13 -2.81 13.23 26.22
N GLY A 14 -2.26 14.32 25.66
CA GLY A 14 -2.40 14.66 24.24
C GLY A 14 -1.50 13.81 23.35
N ALA A 15 -0.28 13.52 23.80
CA ALA A 15 0.70 12.71 23.06
C ALA A 15 0.18 11.30 22.76
N VAL A 16 -0.51 10.64 23.70
CA VAL A 16 -1.13 9.31 23.49
C VAL A 16 -2.21 9.33 22.41
N THR A 17 -2.98 10.42 22.31
CA THR A 17 -4.01 10.56 21.26
C THR A 17 -3.43 10.89 19.88
N VAL A 18 -2.19 11.36 19.81
CA VAL A 18 -1.51 11.63 18.53
C VAL A 18 -0.70 10.42 18.08
N ASP A 19 -0.15 9.63 18.99
CA ASP A 19 0.62 8.43 18.66
C ASP A 19 -0.21 7.41 17.86
N TRP A 20 -1.46 7.12 18.28
CA TRP A 20 -2.29 6.15 17.54
C TRP A 20 -2.63 6.61 16.11
N VAL A 21 -2.77 7.92 15.88
CA VAL A 21 -3.02 8.47 14.53
C VAL A 21 -1.74 8.45 13.70
N VAL A 22 -0.60 8.79 14.28
CA VAL A 22 0.68 8.82 13.58
C VAL A 22 1.11 7.41 13.17
N LEU A 23 0.91 6.41 14.05
CA LEU A 23 1.20 5.01 13.75
C LEU A 23 0.32 4.48 12.60
N THR A 24 -0.97 4.77 12.61
CA THR A 24 -1.87 4.35 11.52
C THR A 24 -1.57 5.08 10.21
N ALA A 25 -1.26 6.39 10.27
CA ALA A 25 -0.83 7.16 9.10
C ALA A 25 0.46 6.61 8.47
N ALA A 26 1.41 6.15 9.30
CA ALA A 26 2.62 5.49 8.82
C ALA A 26 2.31 4.18 8.08
N VAL A 27 1.41 3.35 8.62
CA VAL A 27 0.97 2.10 7.97
C VAL A 27 0.27 2.39 6.63
N VAL A 28 -0.60 3.39 6.58
CA VAL A 28 -1.26 3.81 5.33
C VAL A 28 -0.23 4.32 4.31
N GLY A 29 0.76 5.10 4.74
CA GLY A 29 1.86 5.56 3.88
C GLY A 29 2.66 4.41 3.26
N LEU A 30 2.96 3.36 4.04
CA LEU A 30 3.62 2.15 3.54
C LEU A 30 2.74 1.37 2.55
N ALA A 31 1.43 1.29 2.79
CA ALA A 31 0.49 0.63 1.89
C ALA A 31 0.40 1.35 0.53
N ILE A 32 0.38 2.69 0.55
CA ILE A 32 0.41 3.51 -0.68
C ILE A 32 1.71 3.28 -1.45
N ALA A 33 2.85 3.23 -0.76
CA ALA A 33 4.15 2.96 -1.38
C ALA A 33 4.22 1.56 -2.03
N ALA A 34 3.58 0.55 -1.43
CA ALA A 34 3.55 -0.82 -1.95
C ALA A 34 2.58 -1.00 -3.14
N TYR A 35 1.59 -0.12 -3.28
CA TYR A 35 0.49 -0.29 -4.24
C TYR A 35 0.96 -0.36 -5.70
N SER A 36 1.92 0.47 -6.10
CA SER A 36 2.43 0.51 -7.48
C SER A 36 3.07 -0.82 -7.89
N THR A 37 3.88 -1.41 -7.01
CA THR A 37 4.51 -2.72 -7.21
C THR A 37 3.46 -3.82 -7.31
N ILE A 38 2.44 -3.81 -6.44
CA ILE A 38 1.36 -4.81 -6.46
C ILE A 38 0.58 -4.72 -7.78
N GLN A 39 0.23 -3.52 -8.24
CA GLN A 39 -0.50 -3.32 -9.48
C GLN A 39 0.26 -3.84 -10.70
N SER A 40 1.56 -3.54 -10.81
CA SER A 40 2.39 -4.03 -11.91
C SER A 40 2.43 -5.55 -11.92
N ASN A 41 2.76 -6.17 -10.79
CA ASN A 41 2.87 -7.63 -10.70
C ASN A 41 1.52 -8.32 -10.97
N ALA A 42 0.41 -7.76 -10.51
CA ALA A 42 -0.92 -8.29 -10.77
C ALA A 42 -1.27 -8.22 -12.27
N THR A 43 -0.96 -7.10 -12.92
CA THR A 43 -1.19 -6.92 -14.37
C THR A 43 -0.35 -7.90 -15.18
N ASP A 44 0.93 -8.04 -14.82
CA ASP A 44 1.86 -8.97 -15.48
C ASP A 44 1.41 -10.43 -15.32
N LEU A 45 0.96 -10.81 -14.11
CA LEU A 45 0.43 -12.14 -13.84
C LEU A 45 -0.81 -12.44 -14.69
N VAL A 46 -1.77 -11.52 -14.75
CA VAL A 46 -2.98 -11.67 -15.57
C VAL A 46 -2.64 -11.77 -17.05
N GLY A 47 -1.72 -10.93 -17.55
CA GLY A 47 -1.24 -10.98 -18.93
C GLY A 47 -0.59 -12.32 -19.28
N ARG A 48 0.25 -12.85 -18.38
CA ARG A 48 0.87 -14.17 -18.53
C ARG A 48 -0.14 -15.31 -18.48
N ALA A 49 -1.13 -15.23 -17.60
CA ALA A 49 -2.20 -16.23 -17.52
C ALA A 49 -3.03 -16.26 -18.82
N GLY A 50 -3.47 -15.09 -19.32
CA GLY A 50 -4.20 -14.98 -20.58
C GLY A 50 -3.38 -15.49 -21.77
N THR A 51 -2.09 -15.14 -21.82
CA THR A 51 -1.17 -15.65 -22.86
C THR A 51 -0.99 -17.16 -22.75
N GLY A 52 -0.82 -17.71 -21.55
CA GLY A 52 -0.71 -19.14 -21.31
C GLY A 52 -1.95 -19.92 -21.74
N MET A 53 -3.15 -19.33 -21.56
CA MET A 53 -4.40 -19.92 -22.07
C MET A 53 -4.49 -19.87 -23.59
N LEU A 54 -4.05 -18.78 -24.22
CA LEU A 54 -4.03 -18.66 -25.69
C LEU A 54 -3.01 -19.63 -26.32
N THR A 55 -1.81 -19.73 -25.76
CA THR A 55 -0.76 -20.66 -26.21
C THR A 55 -1.16 -22.12 -25.93
N GLY A 56 -1.80 -22.39 -24.78
CA GLY A 56 -2.33 -23.72 -24.45
C GLY A 56 -3.59 -24.11 -25.21
N SER A 57 -4.33 -23.14 -25.76
CA SER A 57 -5.46 -23.37 -26.68
C SER A 57 -5.01 -23.57 -28.13
N GLY A 58 -3.71 -23.49 -28.42
CA GLY A 58 -3.09 -23.99 -29.65
C GLY A 58 -2.98 -25.52 -29.70
N VAL A 59 -3.86 -26.24 -28.99
CA VAL A 59 -4.06 -27.67 -29.23
C VAL A 59 -4.73 -27.77 -30.60
N SER A 60 -3.90 -28.12 -31.59
CA SER A 60 -4.31 -28.60 -32.89
C SER A 60 -5.44 -29.60 -32.73
N TYR A 61 -6.61 -29.29 -33.27
CA TYR A 61 -7.68 -30.27 -33.47
C TYR A 61 -7.45 -30.92 -34.84
N ASP A 62 -6.30 -31.57 -34.99
CA ASP A 62 -5.85 -32.26 -36.20
C ASP A 62 -5.27 -33.62 -35.80
#